data_AF-G9NVK1-F1
#
_entry.id   AF-G9NVK1-F1
#
_cell.length_a   1.000
_cell.length_b   1.000
_cell.length_c   1.000
_cell.angle_alpha   90.00
_cell.angle_beta   90.00
_cell.angle_gamma   90.00
#
_symmetry.space_group_name_H-M   'P 1'
#
loop_
_entity.id
_entity.type
_entity.pdbx_description
1 polymer ?
#
loop_
_entity_poly.entity_id
_entity_poly.type
_entity_poly.pdbx_seq_one_letter_code
_entity_poly.pdbx_strand_id
1 'polypeptide(L)'
;MSASRASKAAAAQHHQAQQDAAVAQALEIARESPDGASDPTVSTILEQALQQIWRKVEAQPDSYIMSRDEFAVFNFFQHRFNGNKMAVTARKRYWDHTRVEC
;
A
#
# COMPACT_ATOMS: atom_id res chain seq x y z
N MET A 1 -14.02 35.26 4.23
CA MET A 1 -13.01 34.28 4.68
C MET A 1 -13.09 33.04 3.81
N SER A 2 -12.08 32.73 2.99
CA SER A 2 -11.79 31.36 2.51
C SER A 2 -10.60 31.37 1.54
N ALA A 3 -9.40 31.19 2.08
CA ALA A 3 -8.22 30.80 1.31
C ALA A 3 -7.32 29.96 2.22
N SER A 4 -7.65 28.68 2.41
CA SER A 4 -6.78 27.78 3.19
C SER A 4 -6.84 26.29 2.79
N ARG A 5 -7.65 25.92 1.79
CA ARG A 5 -7.73 24.52 1.32
C ARG A 5 -6.67 24.14 0.29
N ALA A 6 -6.16 25.08 -0.51
CA ALA A 6 -5.26 24.78 -1.63
C ALA A 6 -3.85 24.33 -1.17
N SER A 7 -3.30 24.91 -0.10
CA SER A 7 -1.92 24.65 0.34
C SER A 7 -1.73 23.28 1.00
N LYS A 8 -2.77 22.74 1.63
CA LYS A 8 -2.71 21.46 2.36
C LYS A 8 -2.71 20.25 1.42
N ALA A 9 -3.36 20.38 0.27
CA ALA A 9 -3.42 19.32 -0.74
C ALA A 9 -2.07 19.10 -1.44
N ALA A 10 -1.35 20.19 -1.79
CA ALA A 10 -0.04 20.09 -2.44
C ALA A 10 1.04 19.49 -1.53
N ALA A 11 1.06 19.85 -0.24
CA ALA A 11 2.00 19.28 0.72
C ALA A 11 1.71 17.79 1.01
N ALA A 12 0.44 17.38 0.99
CA ALA A 12 0.03 15.99 1.10
C ALA A 12 0.43 15.17 -0.14
N GLN A 13 0.31 15.76 -1.33
CA GLN A 13 0.72 15.11 -2.59
C GLN A 13 2.23 14.85 -2.66
N HIS A 14 3.05 15.80 -2.20
CA HIS A 14 4.50 15.61 -2.14
C HIS A 14 4.92 14.54 -1.12
N HIS A 15 4.28 14.51 0.05
CA HIS A 15 4.52 13.45 1.04
C HIS A 15 4.14 12.07 0.50
N GLN A 16 3.03 11.98 -0.22
CA GLN A 16 2.57 10.73 -0.82
C GLN A 16 3.59 10.22 -1.85
N ALA A 17 4.07 11.08 -2.75
CA ALA A 17 5.04 10.70 -3.77
C ALA A 17 6.40 10.27 -3.17
N GLN A 18 6.87 10.94 -2.12
CA GLN A 18 8.10 10.53 -1.41
C GLN A 18 7.94 9.18 -0.71
N GLN A 19 6.75 8.91 -0.16
CA GLN A 19 6.44 7.62 0.44
C GLN A 19 6.37 6.52 -0.62
N ASP A 20 5.72 6.76 -1.75
CA ASP A 20 5.64 5.77 -2.84
C ASP A 20 7.05 5.39 -3.36
N ALA A 21 7.96 6.36 -3.48
CA ALA A 21 9.36 6.10 -3.86
C ALA A 21 10.11 5.28 -2.80
N ALA A 22 9.95 5.60 -1.51
CA ALA A 22 10.56 4.83 -0.44
C ALA A 22 10.03 3.39 -0.39
N VAL A 23 8.73 3.21 -0.63
CA VAL A 23 8.10 1.87 -0.68
C VAL A 23 8.59 1.06 -1.86
N ALA A 24 8.71 1.67 -3.04
CA ALA A 24 9.28 1.01 -4.21
C ALA A 24 10.72 0.52 -3.94
N GLN A 25 11.54 1.37 -3.31
CA GLN A 25 12.91 1.01 -2.94
C GLN A 25 12.96 -0.08 -1.86
N ALA A 26 12.12 0.01 -0.83
CA ALA A 26 12.02 -1.01 0.21
C ALA A 26 11.58 -2.37 -0.35
N LEU A 27 10.63 -2.38 -1.29
CA LEU A 27 10.19 -3.57 -2.01
C LEU A 27 11.30 -4.15 -2.89
N GLU A 28 12.10 -3.31 -3.55
CA GLU A 28 13.24 -3.74 -4.34
C GLU A 28 14.27 -4.44 -3.46
N ILE A 29 14.66 -3.83 -2.33
CA ILE A 29 15.59 -4.43 -1.36
C ILE A 29 15.04 -5.76 -0.82
N ALA A 30 13.76 -5.80 -0.44
CA ALA A 30 13.10 -7.02 0.06
C ALA A 30 13.00 -8.13 -0.99
N ARG A 31 12.96 -7.77 -2.29
CA ARG A 31 12.96 -8.72 -3.41
C ARG A 31 14.38 -9.20 -3.74
N GLU A 32 15.37 -8.32 -3.68
CA GLU A 32 16.77 -8.64 -3.97
C GLU A 32 17.41 -9.51 -2.87
N SER A 33 16.99 -9.31 -1.61
CA SER A 33 17.51 -10.09 -0.49
C SER A 33 16.42 -10.38 0.56
N PRO A 34 16.20 -11.65 0.91
CA PRO A 34 15.37 -12.03 2.06
C PRO A 34 15.87 -11.40 3.38
N ASP A 35 17.19 -11.21 3.53
CA ASP A 35 17.78 -10.54 4.69
C ASP A 35 17.50 -9.03 4.66
N GLY A 36 17.45 -8.44 3.46
CA GLY A 36 17.06 -7.05 3.25
C GLY A 36 15.60 -6.78 3.68
N ALA A 37 14.71 -7.75 3.52
CA ALA A 37 13.34 -7.66 4.06
C ALA A 37 13.30 -7.66 5.59
N SER A 38 14.33 -8.18 6.26
CA SER A 38 14.45 -8.19 7.72
C SER A 38 15.09 -6.91 8.27
N ASP A 39 15.55 -5.99 7.41
CA ASP A 39 16.07 -4.69 7.85
C ASP A 39 14.95 -3.90 8.56
N PRO A 40 15.19 -3.39 9.78
CA PRO A 40 14.19 -2.60 10.52
C PRO A 40 13.68 -1.38 9.75
N THR A 41 14.52 -0.76 8.92
CA THR A 41 14.19 0.39 8.07
C THR A 41 13.21 -0.02 6.98
N VAL A 42 13.53 -1.09 6.25
CA VAL A 42 12.70 -1.66 5.18
C VAL A 42 11.36 -2.11 5.77
N SER A 43 11.39 -2.83 6.90
CA SER A 43 10.19 -3.26 7.62
C SER A 43 9.30 -2.08 8.02
N THR A 44 9.89 -1.00 8.54
CA THR A 44 9.15 0.21 8.93
C THR A 44 8.49 0.88 7.72
N ILE A 45 9.19 0.99 6.60
CA ILE A 45 8.66 1.58 5.36
C ILE A 45 7.50 0.73 4.83
N LEU A 46 7.68 -0.60 4.75
CA LEU A 46 6.64 -1.53 4.30
C LEU A 46 5.41 -1.50 5.22
N GLU A 47 5.60 -1.38 6.53
CA GLU A 47 4.50 -1.26 7.49
C GLU A 47 3.75 0.07 7.33
N GLN A 48 4.46 1.18 7.15
CA GLN A 48 3.83 2.48 6.87
C GLN A 48 3.03 2.45 5.56
N ALA A 49 3.58 1.83 4.52
CA ALA A 49 2.89 1.61 3.25
C ALA A 49 1.61 0.81 3.44
N LEU A 50 1.71 -0.30 4.18
CA LEU A 50 0.58 -1.15 4.51
C LEU A 50 -0.53 -0.36 5.22
N GLN A 51 -0.19 0.45 6.22
CA GLN A 51 -1.17 1.27 6.93
C GLN A 51 -1.86 2.29 6.02
N GLN A 52 -1.16 2.82 5.02
CA GLN A 52 -1.76 3.71 4.03
C GLN A 52 -2.70 2.97 3.09
N ILE A 53 -2.25 1.85 2.54
CA ILE A 53 -3.08 0.97 1.69
C ILE A 53 -4.33 0.56 2.46
N TRP A 54 -4.17 0.15 3.73
CA TRP A 54 -5.28 -0.22 4.59
C TRP A 54 -6.26 0.94 4.79
N ARG A 55 -5.77 2.16 5.07
CA ARG A 55 -6.64 3.35 5.16
C ARG A 55 -7.39 3.63 3.86
N LYS A 56 -6.78 3.41 2.69
CA LYS A 56 -7.47 3.53 1.39
C LYS A 56 -8.55 2.45 1.23
N VAL A 57 -8.24 1.21 1.59
CA VAL A 57 -9.20 0.10 1.62
C VAL A 57 -10.35 0.39 2.59
N GLU A 58 -10.10 0.92 3.78
CA GLU A 58 -11.14 1.29 4.75
C GLU A 58 -12.00 2.48 4.29
N ALA A 59 -11.38 3.48 3.68
CA ALA A 59 -12.08 4.63 3.13
C ALA A 59 -12.93 4.27 1.91
N GLN A 60 -12.46 3.31 1.11
CA GLN A 60 -13.08 2.87 -0.14
C GLN A 60 -13.12 1.34 -0.20
N PRO A 61 -13.94 0.73 0.66
CA PRO A 61 -13.96 -0.72 0.83
C PRO A 61 -14.56 -1.44 -0.34
N ASP A 62 -15.12 -0.74 -1.34
CA ASP A 62 -15.75 -1.32 -2.53
C ASP A 62 -15.15 -0.87 -3.87
N SER A 63 -14.54 0.31 -3.92
CA SER A 63 -14.00 0.90 -5.15
C SER A 63 -12.49 0.82 -5.27
N TYR A 64 -11.76 0.70 -4.17
CA TYR A 64 -10.31 0.74 -4.20
C TYR A 64 -9.73 -0.61 -4.67
N ILE A 65 -8.85 -0.53 -5.67
CA ILE A 65 -8.09 -1.65 -6.24
C ILE A 65 -6.62 -1.34 -6.02
N MET A 66 -5.92 -2.25 -5.34
CA MET A 66 -4.49 -2.12 -5.07
C MET A 66 -3.69 -2.27 -6.37
N SER A 67 -2.60 -1.51 -6.49
CA SER A 67 -1.63 -1.73 -7.56
C SER A 67 -0.80 -3.01 -7.32
N ARG A 68 0.00 -3.43 -8.30
CA ARG A 68 0.88 -4.61 -8.17
C ARG A 68 1.85 -4.49 -7.00
N ASP A 69 2.40 -3.31 -6.76
CA ASP A 69 3.36 -3.08 -5.67
C ASP A 69 2.65 -2.97 -4.33
N GLU A 70 1.50 -2.30 -4.26
CA GLU A 70 0.66 -2.28 -3.06
C GLU A 70 0.19 -3.70 -2.68
N PHE A 71 -0.20 -4.52 -3.66
CA PHE A 71 -0.55 -5.91 -3.46
C PHE A 71 0.65 -6.74 -2.97
N ALA A 72 1.87 -6.47 -3.45
CA ALA A 72 3.07 -7.15 -2.96
C ALA A 72 3.31 -6.88 -1.47
N VAL A 73 3.21 -5.63 -1.02
CA VAL A 73 3.27 -5.27 0.41
C VAL A 73 2.14 -5.96 1.18
N PHE A 74 0.92 -5.88 0.65
CA PHE A 74 -0.27 -6.46 1.29
C PHE A 74 -0.18 -8.00 1.41
N ASN A 75 0.45 -8.65 0.44
CA ASN A 75 0.67 -10.08 0.42
C ASN A 75 1.80 -10.49 1.37
N PHE A 76 2.86 -9.68 1.49
CA PHE A 76 3.94 -9.88 2.46
C PHE A 76 3.39 -9.99 3.89
N PHE A 77 2.43 -9.15 4.25
CA PHE A 77 1.77 -9.17 5.57
C PHE A 77 0.57 -10.12 5.68
N GLN A 78 0.45 -11.13 4.81
CA GLN A 78 -0.69 -12.06 4.82
C GLN A 78 -0.96 -12.73 6.16
N HIS A 79 0.09 -13.09 6.90
CA HIS A 79 -0.04 -13.77 8.20
C HIS A 79 -0.75 -12.90 9.24
N ARG A 80 -0.64 -11.57 9.14
CA ARG A 80 -1.25 -10.62 10.06
C ARG A 80 -2.74 -10.37 9.80
N PHE A 81 -3.18 -10.59 8.57
CA PHE A 81 -4.59 -10.43 8.15
C PHE A 81 -5.37 -11.74 8.13
N ASN A 82 -4.85 -12.80 8.76
CA ASN A 82 -5.52 -14.08 8.81
C ASN A 82 -6.87 -13.94 9.54
N GLY A 83 -7.97 -14.23 8.84
CA GLY A 83 -9.34 -14.04 9.35
C GLY A 83 -9.98 -12.68 9.07
N ASN A 84 -9.27 -11.72 8.48
CA ASN A 84 -9.86 -10.43 8.13
C ASN A 84 -10.60 -10.48 6.78
N LYS A 85 -11.94 -10.36 6.83
CA LYS A 85 -12.80 -10.39 5.63
C LYS A 85 -12.50 -9.25 4.66
N MET A 86 -12.15 -8.05 5.13
CA MET A 86 -11.81 -6.93 4.26
C MET A 86 -10.52 -7.21 3.48
N ALA A 87 -9.52 -7.80 4.13
CA ALA A 87 -8.28 -8.20 3.46
C ALA A 87 -8.55 -9.24 2.36
N VAL A 88 -9.42 -10.21 2.63
CA VAL A 88 -9.83 -11.22 1.64
C VAL A 88 -10.57 -10.57 0.47
N THR A 89 -11.53 -9.68 0.73
CA THR A 89 -12.27 -8.97 -0.31
C THR A 89 -11.35 -8.09 -1.16
N ALA A 90 -10.45 -7.34 -0.53
CA ALA A 90 -9.50 -6.48 -1.22
C ALA A 90 -8.57 -7.28 -2.16
N ARG A 91 -8.08 -8.45 -1.71
CA ARG A 91 -7.33 -9.38 -2.58
C ARG A 91 -8.17 -9.91 -3.72
N LYS A 92 -9.42 -10.32 -3.44
CA LYS A 92 -10.33 -10.82 -4.47
C LYS A 92 -10.52 -9.79 -5.58
N ARG A 93 -10.69 -8.51 -5.25
CA ARG A 93 -10.81 -7.44 -6.26
C ARG A 93 -9.58 -7.28 -7.13
N TYR A 94 -8.39 -7.34 -6.53
CA TYR A 94 -7.15 -7.29 -7.30
C TYR A 94 -7.09 -8.43 -8.33
N TRP A 95 -7.44 -9.65 -7.91
CA TRP A 95 -7.53 -10.81 -8.81
C TRP A 95 -8.64 -10.67 -9.85
N ASP A 96 -9.82 -10.19 -9.46
CA ASP A 96 -10.93 -9.99 -10.39
C ASP A 96 -10.57 -8.93 -11.46
N HIS A 97 -9.88 -7.84 -11.08
CA HIS A 97 -9.39 -6.83 -12.02
C HIS A 97 -8.35 -7.40 -12.99
N THR A 98 -7.34 -8.10 -12.47
CA THR A 98 -6.28 -8.69 -13.31
C THR A 98 -6.77 -9.79 -14.25
N ARG A 99 -7.90 -10.45 -13.94
CA ARG A 99 -8.52 -11.45 -14.82
C ARG A 99 -9.38 -10.87 -15.94
N VAL A 100 -9.86 -9.63 -15.78
CA VAL A 100 -10.69 -8.94 -16.79
C VAL A 100 -9.83 -8.34 -17.91
N GLU A 101 -8.54 -8.13 -17.67
CA GLU A 101 -7.59 -7.61 -18.66
C GLU A 101 -6.99 -8.70 -19.58
N CYS A 102 -7.62 -9.88 -19.68
CA CYS A 102 -7.23 -10.99 -20.58
C CYS A 102 -8.25 -11.22 -21.71
#